data_AF-A0A3S9XJE4-F1
#
_entry.id   AF-A0A3S9XJE4-F1
#
_cell.length_a   1.000
_cell.length_b   1.000
_cell.length_c   1.000
_cell.angle_alpha   90.00
_cell.angle_beta   90.00
_cell.angle_gamma   90.00
#
_symmetry.space_group_name_H-M   'P 1'
#
loop_
_entity.id
_entity.type
_entity.pdbx_description
1 polymer ?
#
loop_
_entity_poly.entity_id
_entity_poly.type
_entity_poly.pdbx_seq_one_letter_code
_entity_poly.pdbx_strand_id
1 'polypeptide(L)'
;ILFASIMNAQTTGQWNILQLENPLAQTLLTVALAMKLGLAPTHFWLPEVLQGTSFKTTLIIITWQKLAPTTLMLLTWNQTSMLTITTMGTLSVLIGGLGGLNQTQLRKIIAFSSIAHLGWMATIITKSNKLALLNLTMYILISTPLMLSLIFTSMKTTQDLTTTWTTSPLLTTLTMMTLLSLGGLPPLTGFLPKWLTLEELLTQNMTPLATTLAVTTLLSLFFYMRLSYSLSMTIAPNPTKITSKWRLKT
;
A
#
# COMPACT_ATOMS: atom_id res chain seq x y z
N ILE A 1 1.22 -5.26 21.71
CA ILE A 1 -0.09 -4.68 22.12
C ILE A 1 -0.37 -4.99 23.59
N LEU A 2 -0.58 -6.25 23.99
CA LEU A 2 -0.86 -6.61 25.40
C LEU A 2 0.21 -6.09 26.38
N PHE A 3 1.49 -6.23 26.06
CA PHE A 3 2.56 -5.70 26.91
C PHE A 3 2.50 -4.17 27.05
N ALA A 4 2.25 -3.45 25.96
CA ALA A 4 2.09 -2.00 25.98
C ALA A 4 0.87 -1.57 26.82
N SER A 5 -0.26 -2.29 26.71
CA SER A 5 -1.46 -1.98 27.51
C SER A 5 -1.26 -2.27 28.99
N ILE A 6 -0.57 -3.35 29.37
CA ILE A 6 -0.27 -3.65 30.78
C ILE A 6 0.64 -2.56 31.35
N MET A 7 1.68 -2.16 30.63
CA MET A 7 2.59 -1.10 31.10
C MET A 7 1.87 0.23 31.29
N ASN A 8 0.95 0.57 30.38
CA ASN A 8 0.13 1.77 30.52
C ASN A 8 -0.83 1.67 31.72
N ALA A 9 -1.52 0.53 31.87
CA ALA A 9 -2.43 0.28 32.99
C ALA A 9 -1.71 0.24 34.35
N GLN A 10 -0.46 -0.23 34.41
CA GLN A 10 0.36 -0.17 35.61
C GLN A 10 0.66 1.28 36.03
N THR A 11 0.82 2.20 35.06
CA THR A 11 1.11 3.61 35.36
C THR A 11 -0.14 4.45 35.64
N THR A 12 -1.24 4.22 34.92
CA THR A 12 -2.43 5.09 35.00
C THR A 12 -3.60 4.46 35.77
N GLY A 13 -3.56 3.14 36.01
CA GLY A 13 -4.67 2.40 36.64
C GLY A 13 -5.92 2.27 35.76
N GLN A 14 -5.88 2.70 34.49
CA GLN A 14 -7.03 2.77 33.60
C GLN A 14 -6.85 1.87 32.36
N TRP A 15 -7.96 1.30 31.88
CA TRP A 15 -8.01 0.44 30.69
C TRP A 15 -8.61 1.13 29.46
N ASN A 16 -8.73 2.46 29.50
CA ASN A 16 -9.30 3.23 28.41
C ASN A 16 -8.33 3.31 27.22
N ILE A 17 -8.81 2.99 26.01
CA ILE A 17 -8.00 2.98 24.78
C ILE A 17 -7.47 4.39 24.47
N LEU A 18 -8.25 5.42 24.81
CA LEU A 18 -7.94 6.82 24.51
C LEU A 18 -6.90 7.44 25.45
N GLN A 19 -6.41 6.71 26.46
CA GLN A 19 -5.49 7.22 27.48
C GLN A 19 -4.21 6.41 27.50
N LEU A 20 -3.34 6.61 26.52
CA LEU A 20 -1.95 6.20 26.50
C LEU A 20 -1.06 7.37 26.92
N GLU A 21 -0.63 7.38 28.18
CA GLU A 21 0.20 8.46 28.73
C GLU A 21 1.67 8.08 28.83
N ASN A 22 1.97 6.80 29.05
CA ASN A 22 3.35 6.33 29.19
C ASN A 22 4.06 6.34 27.82
N PRO A 23 5.16 7.10 27.65
CA PRO A 23 5.85 7.21 26.35
C PRO A 23 6.44 5.88 25.87
N LEU A 24 6.85 5.00 26.79
CA LEU A 24 7.34 3.68 26.43
C LEU A 24 6.18 2.78 25.95
N ALA A 25 5.00 2.90 26.56
CA ALA A 25 3.81 2.19 26.07
C ALA A 25 3.37 2.71 24.68
N GLN A 26 3.46 4.02 24.42
CA GLN A 26 3.14 4.62 23.12
C GLN A 26 4.07 4.08 22.00
N THR A 27 5.38 4.08 22.25
CA THR A 27 6.36 3.55 21.28
C THR A 27 6.19 2.05 21.05
N LEU A 28 5.97 1.25 22.09
CA LEU A 28 5.70 -0.18 21.94
C LEU A 28 4.39 -0.47 21.20
N LEU A 29 3.34 0.31 21.45
CA LEU A 29 2.07 0.17 20.74
C LEU A 29 2.24 0.49 19.25
N THR A 30 2.91 1.60 18.93
CA THR A 30 3.16 2.00 17.54
C THR A 30 4.00 0.96 16.78
N VAL A 31 5.07 0.43 17.38
CA VAL A 31 5.88 -0.66 16.79
C VAL A 31 5.03 -1.92 16.57
N ALA A 32 4.18 -2.30 17.54
CA ALA A 32 3.34 -3.49 17.40
C ALA A 32 2.28 -3.36 16.29
N LEU A 33 1.70 -2.17 16.13
CA LEU A 33 0.76 -1.89 15.04
C LEU A 33 1.48 -1.78 13.69
N ALA A 34 2.67 -1.17 13.65
CA ALA A 34 3.53 -1.14 12.48
C ALA A 34 3.89 -2.54 11.98
N MET A 35 4.17 -3.48 12.88
CA MET A 35 4.42 -4.88 12.54
C MET A 35 3.21 -5.55 11.88
N LYS A 36 2.00 -5.33 12.41
CA LYS A 36 0.75 -5.84 11.79
C LYS A 36 0.46 -5.20 10.44
N LEU A 37 0.78 -3.92 10.27
CA LEU A 37 0.62 -3.23 8.99
C LEU A 37 1.74 -3.55 7.99
N GLY A 38 2.86 -4.14 8.43
CA GLY A 38 4.02 -4.38 7.57
C GLY A 38 4.74 -3.09 7.18
N LEU A 39 4.73 -2.08 8.05
CA LEU A 39 5.56 -0.88 7.87
C LEU A 39 7.04 -1.25 8.07
N ALA A 40 7.93 -0.47 7.47
CA ALA A 40 9.37 -0.61 7.70
C ALA A 40 9.74 -0.18 9.13
N PRO A 41 10.68 -0.87 9.80
CA PRO A 41 11.52 -1.98 9.32
C PRO A 41 10.86 -3.36 9.33
N THR A 42 9.69 -3.52 9.97
CA THR A 42 8.98 -4.81 10.15
C THR A 42 8.27 -5.35 8.90
N HIS A 43 8.65 -4.90 7.72
CA HIS A 43 7.97 -5.17 6.44
C HIS A 43 8.31 -6.52 5.80
N PHE A 44 9.40 -7.18 6.24
CA PHE A 44 9.98 -8.36 5.58
C PHE A 44 9.00 -9.54 5.41
N TRP A 45 8.08 -9.73 6.36
CA TRP A 45 7.11 -10.83 6.29
C TRP A 45 6.11 -10.68 5.14
N LEU A 46 5.79 -9.45 4.75
CA LEU A 46 4.64 -9.16 3.88
C LEU A 46 4.89 -9.63 2.43
N PRO A 47 6.03 -9.34 1.77
CA PRO A 47 6.31 -9.85 0.42
C PRO A 47 6.39 -11.38 0.33
N GLU A 48 6.91 -12.06 1.35
CA GLU A 48 7.05 -13.52 1.36
C GLU A 48 5.71 -14.22 1.53
N VAL A 49 4.89 -13.76 2.49
CA VAL A 49 3.54 -14.31 2.73
C VAL A 49 2.64 -14.09 1.51
N LEU A 50 2.69 -12.92 0.88
CA LEU A 50 1.90 -12.66 -0.33
C LEU A 50 2.38 -13.52 -1.51
N GLN A 51 3.67 -13.80 -1.64
CA GLN A 51 4.16 -14.64 -2.72
C GLN A 51 3.69 -16.10 -2.60
N GLY A 52 3.69 -16.64 -1.37
CA GLY A 52 3.34 -18.04 -1.08
C GLY A 52 1.85 -18.36 -1.01
N THR A 53 0.98 -17.34 -1.04
CA THR A 53 -0.47 -17.52 -0.86
C THR A 53 -1.26 -17.31 -2.16
N SER A 54 -2.54 -17.72 -2.15
CA SER A 54 -3.45 -17.57 -3.30
C SER A 54 -3.85 -16.11 -3.53
N PHE A 55 -4.28 -15.75 -4.74
CA PHE A 55 -4.71 -14.37 -5.02
C PHE A 55 -5.89 -13.90 -4.16
N LYS A 56 -6.84 -14.80 -3.84
CA LYS A 56 -7.97 -14.48 -2.95
C LYS A 56 -7.50 -14.14 -1.54
N THR A 57 -6.57 -14.92 -1.00
CA THR A 57 -5.98 -14.64 0.32
C THR A 57 -5.12 -13.38 0.29
N THR A 58 -4.39 -13.11 -0.79
CA THR A 58 -3.63 -11.86 -0.92
C THR A 58 -4.54 -10.63 -0.90
N LEU A 59 -5.70 -10.69 -1.57
CA LEU A 59 -6.69 -9.61 -1.54
C LEU A 59 -7.16 -9.32 -0.10
N ILE A 60 -7.47 -10.36 0.68
CA ILE A 60 -7.89 -10.23 2.08
C ILE A 60 -6.77 -9.62 2.94
N ILE A 61 -5.52 -10.02 2.74
CA ILE A 61 -4.37 -9.52 3.51
C ILE A 61 -4.11 -8.04 3.20
N ILE A 62 -4.19 -7.61 1.94
CA ILE A 62 -3.89 -6.23 1.59
C ILE A 62 -5.05 -5.27 1.89
N THR A 63 -6.29 -5.75 2.00
CA THR A 63 -7.47 -4.90 2.28
C THR A 63 -7.95 -5.05 3.72
N TRP A 64 -8.58 -6.18 4.04
CA TRP A 64 -9.30 -6.41 5.28
C TRP A 64 -8.39 -6.38 6.50
N GLN A 65 -7.21 -7.02 6.41
CA GLN A 65 -6.26 -7.07 7.53
C GLN A 65 -5.63 -5.71 7.86
N LYS A 66 -5.77 -4.70 6.99
CA LYS A 66 -5.31 -3.34 7.25
C LYS A 66 -6.30 -2.52 8.07
N LEU A 67 -7.60 -2.87 8.08
CA LEU A 67 -8.63 -2.09 8.76
C LEU A 67 -8.43 -2.04 10.28
N ALA A 68 -8.31 -3.18 10.96
CA ALA A 68 -8.24 -3.18 12.43
C ALA A 68 -6.98 -2.50 13.00
N PRO A 69 -5.76 -2.68 12.46
CA PRO A 69 -4.60 -1.97 12.97
C PRO A 69 -4.62 -0.47 12.67
N THR A 70 -5.17 -0.06 11.51
CA THR A 70 -5.29 1.37 11.16
C THR A 70 -6.31 2.09 12.01
N THR A 71 -7.45 1.47 12.34
CA THR A 71 -8.43 2.07 13.26
C THR A 71 -7.85 2.29 14.64
N LEU A 72 -7.07 1.34 15.17
CA LEU A 72 -6.38 1.52 16.45
C LEU A 72 -5.37 2.68 16.40
N MET A 73 -4.57 2.80 15.33
CA MET A 73 -3.66 3.94 15.17
C MET A 73 -4.41 5.28 15.12
N LEU A 74 -5.55 5.34 14.43
CA LEU A 74 -6.39 6.54 14.35
C LEU A 74 -6.99 6.93 15.71
N LEU A 75 -7.44 5.95 16.51
CA LEU A 75 -7.98 6.20 17.84
C LEU A 75 -6.91 6.75 18.78
N THR A 76 -5.67 6.26 18.69
CA THR A 76 -4.56 6.68 19.55
C THR A 76 -3.74 7.84 18.98
N TRP A 77 -4.16 8.47 17.87
CA TRP A 77 -3.32 9.40 17.10
C TRP A 77 -2.69 10.53 17.93
N ASN A 78 -3.46 11.13 18.84
CA ASN A 78 -3.02 12.23 19.72
C ASN A 78 -1.85 11.84 20.64
N GLN A 79 -1.74 10.56 21.00
CA GLN A 79 -0.77 10.06 21.96
C GLN A 79 0.37 9.31 21.29
N THR A 80 0.29 9.07 19.99
CA THR A 80 1.38 8.39 19.30
C THR A 80 2.58 9.32 19.15
N SER A 81 3.78 8.79 19.38
CA SER A 81 5.02 9.53 19.18
C SER A 81 5.19 9.88 17.71
N MET A 82 5.03 11.17 17.39
CA MET A 82 5.07 11.65 16.01
C MET A 82 6.38 11.32 15.29
N LEU A 83 7.52 11.41 15.99
CA LEU A 83 8.82 11.06 15.42
C LEU A 83 8.88 9.59 14.97
N THR A 84 8.36 8.65 15.76
CA THR A 84 8.46 7.22 15.41
C THR A 84 7.57 6.87 14.22
N ILE A 85 6.34 7.39 14.18
CA ILE A 85 5.41 7.11 13.09
C ILE A 85 5.89 7.73 11.79
N THR A 86 6.35 8.99 11.82
CA THR A 86 6.82 9.68 10.60
C THR A 86 8.11 9.06 10.05
N THR A 87 9.03 8.62 10.92
CA THR A 87 10.24 7.89 10.49
C THR A 87 9.91 6.51 9.91
N MET A 88 9.03 5.73 10.54
CA MET A 88 8.57 4.46 9.96
C MET A 88 7.82 4.67 8.63
N GLY A 89 6.98 5.70 8.56
CA GLY A 89 6.24 6.07 7.35
C GLY A 89 7.17 6.39 6.19
N THR A 90 8.11 7.32 6.37
CA THR A 90 9.10 7.68 5.34
C THR A 90 9.97 6.50 4.90
N LEU A 91 10.47 5.70 5.85
CA LEU A 91 11.24 4.48 5.54
C LEU A 91 10.41 3.50 4.71
N SER A 92 9.11 3.34 5.03
CA SER A 92 8.25 2.42 4.29
C SER A 92 7.95 2.89 2.86
N VAL A 93 7.83 4.20 2.60
CA VAL A 93 7.71 4.72 1.23
C VAL A 93 8.99 4.46 0.44
N LEU A 94 10.16 4.71 1.05
CA LEU A 94 11.46 4.49 0.40
C LEU A 94 11.71 3.01 0.08
N ILE A 95 11.49 2.13 1.07
CA ILE A 95 11.69 0.68 0.91
C ILE A 95 10.64 0.07 -0.01
N GLY A 96 9.38 0.52 0.05
CA GLY A 96 8.33 0.11 -0.88
C GLY A 96 8.67 0.49 -2.32
N GLY A 97 9.22 1.69 -2.54
CA GLY A 97 9.70 2.13 -3.84
C GLY A 97 10.85 1.27 -4.37
N LEU A 98 11.95 1.18 -3.63
CA LEU A 98 13.15 0.45 -4.05
C LEU A 98 12.92 -1.07 -4.17
N GLY A 99 12.22 -1.66 -3.20
CA GLY A 99 11.94 -3.09 -3.17
C GLY A 99 11.07 -3.55 -4.33
N GLY A 100 10.13 -2.71 -4.78
CA GLY A 100 9.25 -3.00 -5.92
C GLY A 100 9.97 -3.02 -7.27
N LEU A 101 11.05 -2.24 -7.43
CA LEU A 101 11.77 -2.12 -8.71
C LEU A 101 12.38 -3.43 -9.19
N ASN A 102 12.82 -4.28 -8.27
CA ASN A 102 13.56 -5.51 -8.58
C ASN A 102 12.67 -6.77 -8.70
N GLN A 103 11.34 -6.62 -8.68
CA GLN A 103 10.43 -7.77 -8.67
C GLN A 103 9.74 -7.96 -10.03
N THR A 104 9.62 -9.22 -10.45
CA THR A 104 8.83 -9.65 -11.62
C THR A 104 7.56 -10.41 -11.22
N GLN A 105 7.46 -10.81 -9.95
CA GLN A 105 6.29 -11.50 -9.41
C GLN A 105 5.24 -10.47 -9.00
N LEU A 106 4.02 -10.56 -9.56
CA LEU A 106 2.99 -9.55 -9.36
C LEU A 106 2.58 -9.42 -7.89
N ARG A 107 2.53 -10.53 -7.15
CA ARG A 107 2.20 -10.52 -5.72
C ARG A 107 3.25 -9.76 -4.90
N LYS A 108 4.54 -9.86 -5.23
CA LYS A 108 5.59 -9.07 -4.58
C LYS A 108 5.55 -7.60 -4.96
N ILE A 109 5.22 -7.27 -6.22
CA ILE A 109 5.06 -5.86 -6.61
C ILE A 109 3.91 -5.22 -5.82
N ILE A 110 2.78 -5.93 -5.70
CA ILE A 110 1.62 -5.46 -4.92
C ILE A 110 1.91 -5.40 -3.42
N ALA A 111 2.78 -6.29 -2.92
CA ALA A 111 3.30 -6.23 -1.56
C ALA A 111 4.03 -4.90 -1.31
N PHE A 112 5.03 -4.59 -2.13
CA PHE A 112 5.82 -3.38 -2.00
C PHE A 112 5.02 -2.10 -2.23
N SER A 113 4.04 -2.12 -3.12
CA SER A 113 3.13 -1.00 -3.24
C SER A 113 2.26 -0.78 -2.00
N SER A 114 1.75 -1.86 -1.39
CA SER A 114 0.97 -1.76 -0.15
C SER A 114 1.80 -1.13 0.98
N ILE A 115 3.09 -1.48 1.07
CA ILE A 115 4.03 -0.90 2.04
C ILE A 115 4.20 0.61 1.79
N ALA A 116 4.36 1.02 0.52
CA ALA A 116 4.49 2.43 0.17
C ALA A 116 3.20 3.24 0.48
N HIS A 117 2.02 2.74 0.13
CA HIS A 117 0.75 3.42 0.41
C HIS A 117 0.46 3.54 1.91
N LEU A 118 0.76 2.50 2.68
CA LEU A 118 0.64 2.55 4.14
C LEU A 118 1.67 3.51 4.75
N GLY A 119 2.82 3.71 4.12
CA GLY A 119 3.79 4.73 4.50
C GLY A 119 3.23 6.15 4.42
N TRP A 120 2.57 6.48 3.30
CA TRP A 120 1.85 7.75 3.14
C TRP A 120 0.76 7.96 4.19
N MET A 121 0.00 6.90 4.49
CA MET A 121 -0.98 6.94 5.56
C MET A 121 -0.30 7.19 6.91
N ALA A 122 0.74 6.44 7.25
CA ALA A 122 1.45 6.58 8.52
C ALA A 122 1.98 8.01 8.72
N THR A 123 2.58 8.62 7.70
CA THR A 123 3.13 9.98 7.81
C THR A 123 2.10 11.06 8.13
N ILE A 124 0.85 10.89 7.72
CA ILE A 124 -0.20 11.91 7.91
C ILE A 124 -1.10 11.66 9.13
N ILE A 125 -1.12 10.44 9.70
CA ILE A 125 -1.99 10.07 10.84
C ILE A 125 -1.88 11.07 11.99
N THR A 126 -0.66 11.51 12.35
CA THR A 126 -0.46 12.42 13.49
C THR A 126 -0.82 13.87 13.19
N LYS A 127 -1.13 14.19 11.94
CA LYS A 127 -1.44 15.55 11.48
C LYS A 127 -2.92 15.72 11.17
N SER A 128 -3.51 14.76 10.47
CA SER A 128 -4.92 14.78 10.15
C SER A 128 -5.49 13.37 9.96
N ASN A 129 -6.29 12.94 10.95
CA ASN A 129 -7.01 11.67 10.89
C ASN A 129 -7.92 11.53 9.67
N LYS A 130 -8.52 12.65 9.20
CA LYS A 130 -9.40 12.65 8.03
C LYS A 130 -8.65 12.28 6.75
N LEU A 131 -7.44 12.83 6.53
CA LEU A 131 -6.62 12.50 5.36
C LEU A 131 -6.04 11.08 5.47
N ALA A 132 -5.67 10.64 6.66
CA ALA A 132 -5.25 9.26 6.87
C ALA A 132 -6.36 8.25 6.51
N LEU A 133 -7.61 8.52 6.90
CA LEU A 133 -8.75 7.70 6.53
C LEU A 133 -9.00 7.74 5.02
N LEU A 134 -8.92 8.92 4.40
CA LEU A 134 -9.04 9.07 2.95
C LEU A 134 -7.98 8.26 2.18
N ASN A 135 -6.73 8.27 2.64
CA ASN A 135 -5.67 7.47 2.03
C ASN A 135 -5.99 5.98 2.06
N LEU A 136 -6.48 5.48 3.20
CA LEU A 136 -6.86 4.08 3.37
C LEU A 136 -8.04 3.70 2.47
N THR A 137 -9.08 4.52 2.43
CA THR A 137 -10.27 4.23 1.61
C THR A 137 -9.94 4.23 0.12
N MET A 138 -9.18 5.23 -0.34
CA MET A 138 -8.71 5.29 -1.73
C MET A 138 -7.82 4.10 -2.08
N TYR A 139 -6.91 3.71 -1.17
CA TYR A 139 -6.06 2.53 -1.37
C TYR A 139 -6.89 1.24 -1.52
N ILE A 140 -7.87 1.00 -0.66
CA ILE A 140 -8.72 -0.20 -0.74
C ILE A 140 -9.56 -0.17 -2.04
N LEU A 141 -10.13 0.99 -2.38
CA LEU A 141 -10.98 1.14 -3.56
C LEU A 141 -10.22 0.93 -4.88
N ILE A 142 -8.93 1.27 -4.93
CA ILE A 142 -8.09 1.06 -6.13
C ILE A 142 -7.46 -0.34 -6.15
N SER A 143 -7.03 -0.88 -5.01
CA SER A 143 -6.36 -2.19 -4.94
C SER A 143 -7.30 -3.36 -5.18
N THR A 144 -8.57 -3.24 -4.81
CA THR A 144 -9.61 -4.27 -5.03
C THR A 144 -9.83 -4.60 -6.51
N PRO A 145 -10.11 -3.66 -7.43
CA PRO A 145 -10.28 -3.97 -8.85
C PRO A 145 -8.99 -4.50 -9.48
N LEU A 146 -7.81 -4.00 -9.08
CA LEU A 146 -6.53 -4.55 -9.54
C LEU A 146 -6.42 -6.04 -9.18
N MET A 147 -6.64 -6.40 -7.92
CA MET A 147 -6.55 -7.81 -7.50
C MET A 147 -7.62 -8.70 -8.14
N LEU A 148 -8.85 -8.20 -8.29
CA LEU A 148 -9.89 -8.93 -9.00
C LEU A 148 -9.49 -9.21 -10.45
N SER A 149 -8.92 -8.24 -11.14
CA SER A 149 -8.45 -8.42 -12.52
C SER A 149 -7.39 -9.52 -12.64
N LEU A 150 -6.45 -9.60 -11.68
CA LEU A 150 -5.41 -10.63 -11.61
C LEU A 150 -5.99 -12.01 -11.28
N ILE A 151 -7.04 -12.06 -10.46
CA ILE A 151 -7.77 -13.31 -10.16
C ILE A 151 -8.47 -13.83 -11.42
N PHE A 152 -9.20 -12.99 -12.13
CA PHE A 152 -9.93 -13.39 -13.34
C PHE A 152 -9.00 -13.88 -14.46
N THR A 153 -7.83 -13.27 -14.60
CA THR A 153 -6.85 -13.62 -15.64
C THR A 153 -5.81 -14.65 -15.19
N SER A 154 -5.79 -15.03 -13.90
CA SER A 154 -4.86 -16.00 -13.29
C SER A 154 -3.37 -15.67 -13.43
N MET A 155 -3.03 -14.38 -13.37
CA MET A 155 -1.73 -13.83 -13.75
C MET A 155 -0.75 -13.79 -12.61
N LYS A 156 0.40 -14.46 -12.71
CA LYS A 156 1.37 -14.55 -11.60
C LYS A 156 2.58 -13.65 -11.81
N THR A 157 3.03 -13.52 -13.05
CA THR A 157 4.27 -12.85 -13.43
C THR A 157 4.04 -11.70 -14.39
N THR A 158 5.03 -10.82 -14.54
CA THR A 158 4.98 -9.76 -15.56
C THR A 158 4.90 -10.29 -16.99
N GLN A 159 5.41 -11.49 -17.26
CA GLN A 159 5.31 -12.11 -18.58
C GLN A 159 3.87 -12.54 -18.90
N ASP A 160 3.10 -12.95 -17.89
CA ASP A 160 1.69 -13.28 -18.12
C ASP A 160 0.91 -12.03 -18.58
N LEU A 161 1.29 -10.83 -18.10
CA LEU A 161 0.70 -9.52 -18.48
C LEU A 161 0.74 -9.23 -19.96
N THR A 162 1.77 -9.69 -20.66
CA THR A 162 1.90 -9.35 -22.07
C THR A 162 0.91 -10.12 -22.94
N THR A 163 0.34 -11.22 -22.44
CA THR A 163 -0.52 -12.11 -23.24
C THR A 163 -2.01 -11.77 -23.13
N THR A 164 -2.43 -11.06 -22.08
CA THR A 164 -3.86 -10.80 -21.78
C THR A 164 -4.54 -9.87 -22.76
N TRP A 165 -3.79 -8.99 -23.43
CA TRP A 165 -4.34 -8.10 -24.45
C TRP A 165 -5.10 -8.87 -25.53
N THR A 166 -4.59 -10.05 -25.88
CA THR A 166 -5.18 -10.89 -26.93
C THR A 166 -6.38 -11.70 -26.49
N THR A 167 -6.62 -11.86 -25.19
CA THR A 167 -7.81 -12.57 -24.68
C THR A 167 -8.92 -11.61 -24.28
N SER A 168 -8.59 -10.49 -23.65
CA SER A 168 -9.58 -9.55 -23.08
C SER A 168 -9.07 -8.11 -23.09
N PRO A 169 -9.11 -7.41 -24.25
CA PRO A 169 -8.54 -6.08 -24.39
C PRO A 169 -9.17 -5.05 -23.44
N LEU A 170 -10.50 -5.12 -23.21
CA LEU A 170 -11.18 -4.21 -22.28
C LEU A 170 -10.69 -4.38 -20.84
N LEU A 171 -10.47 -5.61 -20.39
CA LEU A 171 -9.95 -5.84 -19.05
C LEU A 171 -8.54 -5.28 -18.92
N THR A 172 -7.70 -5.46 -19.96
CA THR A 172 -6.33 -4.93 -19.94
C THR A 172 -6.28 -3.40 -19.85
N THR A 173 -7.12 -2.68 -20.58
CA THR A 173 -7.16 -1.21 -20.46
C THR A 173 -7.62 -0.77 -19.07
N LEU A 174 -8.60 -1.44 -18.47
CA LEU A 174 -9.02 -1.18 -17.09
C LEU A 174 -7.90 -1.46 -16.09
N THR A 175 -7.15 -2.56 -16.24
CA THR A 175 -5.99 -2.85 -15.36
C THR A 175 -4.87 -1.83 -15.51
N MET A 176 -4.64 -1.31 -16.71
CA MET A 176 -3.68 -0.23 -16.93
C MET A 176 -4.10 1.03 -16.15
N MET A 177 -5.37 1.42 -16.25
CA MET A 177 -5.90 2.60 -15.56
C MET A 177 -5.79 2.47 -14.03
N THR A 178 -5.99 1.27 -13.47
CA THR A 178 -5.84 1.04 -12.02
C THR A 178 -4.38 1.02 -11.56
N LEU A 179 -3.44 0.52 -12.38
CA LEU A 179 -2.01 0.61 -12.08
C LEU A 179 -1.53 2.07 -12.06
N LEU A 180 -1.93 2.87 -13.05
CA LEU A 180 -1.59 4.29 -13.13
C LEU A 180 -2.25 5.10 -12.00
N SER A 181 -3.45 4.72 -11.56
CA SER A 181 -4.10 5.39 -10.43
C SER A 181 -3.39 5.08 -9.10
N LEU A 182 -2.89 3.86 -8.86
CA LEU A 182 -2.01 3.57 -7.72
C LEU A 182 -0.70 4.38 -7.77
N GLY A 183 -0.17 4.60 -8.98
CA GLY A 183 0.96 5.50 -9.22
C GLY A 183 0.68 6.95 -8.79
N GLY A 184 -0.59 7.37 -8.79
CA GLY A 184 -1.01 8.71 -8.42
C GLY A 184 -0.70 9.74 -9.49
N LEU A 185 -0.93 9.41 -10.77
CA LEU A 185 -0.79 10.37 -11.86
C LEU A 185 -1.97 11.36 -11.91
N PRO A 186 -1.73 12.66 -12.13
CA PRO A 186 -2.77 13.67 -12.32
C PRO A 186 -3.39 13.50 -13.71
N PRO A 187 -4.41 12.65 -13.88
CA PRO A 187 -5.84 13.00 -13.77
C PRO A 187 -6.67 11.91 -13.06
N LEU A 188 -6.01 10.94 -12.42
CA LEU A 188 -6.62 9.76 -11.83
C LEU A 188 -6.89 9.94 -10.33
N THR A 189 -7.77 9.11 -9.80
CA THR A 189 -8.27 9.21 -8.43
C THR A 189 -7.20 9.04 -7.35
N GLY A 190 -6.13 8.25 -7.60
CA GLY A 190 -5.07 8.06 -6.63
C GLY A 190 -4.07 9.23 -6.51
N PHE A 191 -4.19 10.27 -7.34
CA PHE A 191 -3.44 11.52 -7.15
C PHE A 191 -3.98 12.33 -5.96
N LEU A 192 -5.30 12.38 -5.80
CA LEU A 192 -6.00 13.13 -4.76
C LEU A 192 -5.44 12.90 -3.34
N PRO A 193 -5.31 11.66 -2.83
CA PRO A 193 -4.76 11.42 -1.49
C PRO A 193 -3.33 11.93 -1.32
N LYS A 194 -2.45 11.74 -2.32
CA LYS A 194 -1.05 12.18 -2.27
C LYS A 194 -0.90 13.69 -2.35
N TRP A 195 -1.78 14.35 -3.11
CA TRP A 195 -1.76 15.79 -3.26
C TRP A 195 -2.21 16.48 -1.97
N LEU A 196 -3.35 16.07 -1.40
CA LEU A 196 -3.86 16.65 -0.16
C LEU A 196 -2.92 16.40 1.04
N THR A 197 -2.25 15.24 1.09
CA THR A 197 -1.25 14.99 2.14
C THR A 197 -0.05 15.91 2.01
N LEU A 198 0.42 16.19 0.79
CA LEU A 198 1.52 17.14 0.57
C LEU A 198 1.11 18.56 0.97
N GLU A 199 -0.10 18.99 0.62
CA GLU A 199 -0.62 20.29 1.02
C GLU A 199 -0.64 20.44 2.55
N GLU A 200 -1.19 19.46 3.27
CA GLU A 200 -1.25 19.49 4.74
C GLU A 200 0.14 19.44 5.39
N LEU A 201 1.11 18.77 4.79
CA LEU A 201 2.49 18.79 5.31
C LEU A 201 3.17 20.15 5.08
N LEU A 202 2.84 20.83 3.99
CA LEU A 202 3.35 22.17 3.68
C LEU A 202 2.73 23.23 4.60
N THR A 203 1.42 23.16 4.87
CA THR A 203 0.76 24.09 5.80
C THR A 203 1.33 24.00 7.22
N GLN A 204 1.84 22.83 7.60
CA GLN A 204 2.49 22.59 8.89
C GLN A 204 4.02 22.80 8.88
N ASN A 205 4.57 23.48 7.86
CA ASN A 205 5.99 23.81 7.71
C ASN A 205 6.95 22.59 7.64
N MET A 206 6.46 21.39 7.32
CA MET A 206 7.28 20.18 7.18
C MET A 206 7.76 19.96 5.74
N THR A 207 8.31 21.00 5.12
CA THR A 207 8.80 20.98 3.73
C THR A 207 9.83 19.88 3.41
N PRO A 208 10.82 19.53 4.27
CA PRO A 208 11.75 18.44 3.96
C PRO A 208 11.06 17.07 3.96
N LEU A 209 10.04 16.88 4.79
CA LEU A 209 9.27 15.64 4.83
C LEU A 209 8.41 15.50 3.55
N ALA A 210 7.75 16.58 3.14
CA ALA A 210 6.92 16.59 1.94
C ALA A 210 7.77 16.30 0.68
N THR A 211 8.94 16.93 0.55
CA THR A 211 9.83 16.74 -0.60
C THR A 211 10.39 15.32 -0.67
N THR A 212 10.82 14.74 0.46
CA THR A 212 11.31 13.35 0.50
C THR A 212 10.24 12.34 0.13
N LEU A 213 9.00 12.53 0.60
CA LEU A 213 7.86 11.69 0.21
C LEU A 213 7.53 11.83 -1.29
N ALA A 214 7.52 13.05 -1.83
CA ALA A 214 7.27 13.28 -3.25
C ALA A 214 8.32 12.58 -4.13
N VAL A 215 9.62 12.75 -3.85
CA VAL A 215 10.69 12.13 -4.64
C VAL A 215 10.65 10.61 -4.54
N THR A 216 10.45 10.05 -3.35
CA THR A 216 10.40 8.58 -3.18
C THR A 216 9.21 7.94 -3.88
N THR A 217 8.08 8.64 -4.05
CA THR A 217 6.97 8.09 -4.84
C THR A 217 7.24 7.92 -6.32
N LEU A 218 8.16 8.69 -6.90
CA LEU A 218 8.54 8.53 -8.30
C LEU A 218 9.13 7.14 -8.57
N LEU A 219 9.83 6.55 -7.59
CA LEU A 219 10.31 5.17 -7.67
C LEU A 219 9.14 4.18 -7.81
N SER A 220 8.08 4.40 -7.02
CA SER A 220 6.88 3.55 -7.11
C SER A 220 6.15 3.70 -8.44
N LEU A 221 6.06 4.94 -8.93
CA LEU A 221 5.47 5.24 -10.22
C LEU A 221 6.23 4.55 -11.37
N PHE A 222 7.56 4.50 -11.32
CA PHE A 222 8.37 3.86 -12.36
C PHE A 222 8.04 2.38 -12.54
N PHE A 223 7.91 1.59 -11.46
CA PHE A 223 7.55 0.17 -11.65
C PHE A 223 6.11 0.00 -12.13
N TYR A 224 5.18 0.89 -11.77
CA TYR A 224 3.84 0.85 -12.35
C TYR A 224 3.83 1.17 -13.85
N MET A 225 4.61 2.16 -14.28
CA MET A 225 4.77 2.50 -15.70
C MET A 225 5.35 1.32 -16.50
N ARG A 226 6.31 0.59 -15.91
CA ARG A 226 6.86 -0.63 -16.51
C ARG A 226 5.80 -1.71 -16.69
N LEU A 227 4.93 -1.91 -15.70
CA LEU A 227 3.84 -2.87 -15.78
C LEU A 227 2.81 -2.45 -16.85
N SER A 228 2.39 -1.18 -16.87
CA SER A 228 1.47 -0.69 -17.91
C SER A 228 2.06 -0.82 -19.31
N TYR A 229 3.37 -0.57 -19.45
CA TYR A 229 4.07 -0.72 -20.72
C TYR A 229 4.03 -2.15 -21.25
N SER A 230 4.26 -3.14 -20.37
CA SER A 230 4.18 -4.55 -20.71
C SER A 230 2.76 -5.04 -21.01
N LEU A 231 1.74 -4.32 -20.54
CA LEU A 231 0.36 -4.81 -20.52
C LEU A 231 -0.46 -4.34 -21.73
N SER A 232 -0.30 -3.09 -22.15
CA SER A 232 -1.13 -2.51 -23.22
C SER A 232 -0.35 -1.68 -24.24
N MET A 233 0.75 -1.01 -23.86
CA MET A 233 1.47 -0.12 -24.78
C MET A 233 2.34 -0.88 -25.77
N THR A 234 2.70 -2.12 -25.48
CA THR A 234 3.45 -3.00 -26.39
C THR A 234 2.76 -4.34 -26.56
N ILE A 235 2.94 -4.93 -27.74
CA ILE A 235 2.44 -6.26 -28.07
C ILE A 235 3.64 -7.20 -28.10
N ALA A 236 3.73 -8.11 -27.12
CA ALA A 236 4.77 -9.12 -27.07
C ALA A 236 4.40 -10.35 -27.94
N PRO A 237 5.39 -11.16 -28.36
CA PRO A 237 5.12 -12.39 -29.10
C PRO A 237 4.32 -13.39 -28.24
N ASN A 238 3.25 -13.91 -28.81
CA ASN A 238 2.32 -14.82 -28.15
C ASN A 238 2.52 -16.27 -28.59
N PRO A 239 2.47 -17.27 -27.68
CA PRO A 239 2.51 -18.68 -28.07
C PRO A 239 1.26 -19.06 -28.88
N THR A 240 1.45 -19.97 -29.85
CA THR A 240 0.39 -20.45 -30.77
C THR A 240 -0.84 -21.01 -30.05
N LYS A 241 -0.66 -21.56 -28.84
CA LYS A 241 -1.72 -22.12 -27.99
C LYS A 241 -2.74 -21.08 -27.48
N ILE A 242 -2.47 -19.78 -27.57
CA ILE A 242 -3.42 -18.74 -27.12
C ILE A 242 -4.72 -18.74 -27.93
N THR A 243 -4.65 -19.10 -29.21
CA THR A 243 -5.83 -19.14 -30.10
C THR A 243 -6.94 -20.08 -29.62
N SER A 244 -6.62 -21.11 -28.83
CA SER A 244 -7.63 -22.00 -28.24
C SER A 244 -8.43 -21.32 -27.13
N LYS A 245 -7.82 -20.38 -26.39
CA LYS A 245 -8.49 -19.61 -25.33
C LYS A 245 -9.53 -18.65 -25.89
N TRP A 246 -9.37 -18.16 -27.12
CA TRP A 246 -10.34 -17.26 -27.76
C TRP A 246 -11.73 -17.88 -27.95
N ARG A 247 -11.81 -19.21 -28.01
CA ARG A 247 -13.08 -19.93 -28.19
C ARG A 247 -13.84 -20.13 -26.88
N LEU A 248 -13.18 -19.98 -25.74
CA LEU A 248 -13.80 -20.11 -24.43
C LEU A 248 -14.41 -18.75 -24.05
N LYS A 249 -15.67 -18.75 -23.62
CA LYS A 249 -16.28 -17.55 -23.04
C LYS A 249 -15.58 -17.22 -21.72
N THR A 250 -14.89 -16.08 -21.69
CA THR A 250 -14.30 -15.46 -20.50
C THR A 250 -15.30 -14.58 -19.80
#